data_AF-T0Y720-F1
#
_entry.id   AF-T0Y720-F1
#
_cell.length_a   1.000
_cell.length_b   1.000
_cell.length_c   1.000
_cell.angle_alpha   90.00
_cell.angle_beta   90.00
_cell.angle_gamma   90.00
#
_symmetry.space_group_name_H-M   'P 1'
#
loop_
_entity.id
_entity.type
_entity.pdbx_description
1 polymer ?
#
loop_
_entity_poly.entity_id
_entity_poly.type
_entity_poly.pdbx_seq_one_letter_code
_entity_poly.pdbx_strand_id
1 'polypeptide(L)'
;FEVLVDPLAVQALKDGKKVDVRDLLALEQVFKDAKRGDKVSEEFLEKTFRSRDLLTIATQIIQRGEVQVTTEQRHRLQAAKQKQIVQTIARNAMNPQTGAPHPPARIEAAMLEAKVHIDPFRPVDAQVQEVLVKLRPLLPIRLDVVRVRIRLPAQHYPHVIGELEGDGPRPRRAVGE
;
A
#
# COMPACT_ATOMS: atom_id res chain seq x y z
N PHE A 1 6.17 10.22 -23.41
CA PHE A 1 6.56 8.81 -23.57
C PHE A 1 5.58 7.99 -22.78
N GLU A 2 5.10 6.90 -23.36
CA GLU A 2 4.07 6.04 -22.79
C GLU A 2 4.55 4.58 -22.84
N VAL A 3 4.19 3.81 -21.83
CA VAL A 3 4.42 2.36 -21.76
C VAL A 3 3.12 1.70 -21.35
N LEU A 4 2.83 0.53 -21.93
CA LEU A 4 1.66 -0.25 -21.57
C LEU A 4 2.02 -1.21 -20.44
N VAL A 5 1.38 -1.02 -19.30
CA VAL A 5 1.68 -1.74 -18.05
C VAL A 5 0.42 -2.22 -17.38
N ASP A 6 0.49 -3.33 -16.65
CA ASP A 6 -0.60 -3.76 -15.79
C ASP A 6 -0.74 -2.78 -14.59
N PRO A 7 -1.92 -2.17 -14.37
CA PRO A 7 -2.13 -1.23 -13.26
C PRO A 7 -1.82 -1.81 -11.87
N LEU A 8 -2.06 -3.10 -11.64
CA LEU A 8 -1.81 -3.77 -10.35
C LEU A 8 -0.31 -3.91 -10.09
N ALA A 9 0.45 -4.21 -11.13
CA ALA A 9 1.90 -4.32 -11.11
C ALA A 9 2.58 -2.98 -10.80
N VAL A 10 2.08 -1.90 -11.40
CA VAL A 10 2.55 -0.54 -11.15
C VAL A 10 2.44 -0.17 -9.67
N GLN A 11 1.35 -0.59 -9.01
CA GLN A 11 1.15 -0.34 -7.58
C GLN A 11 2.27 -0.95 -6.74
N ALA A 12 2.62 -2.20 -7.02
CA ALA A 12 3.66 -2.90 -6.28
C ALA A 12 5.04 -2.23 -6.44
N LEU A 13 5.36 -1.74 -7.64
CA LEU A 13 6.60 -1.01 -7.90
C LEU A 13 6.63 0.35 -7.17
N LYS A 14 5.51 1.10 -7.17
CA LYS A 14 5.39 2.37 -6.43
C LYS A 14 5.41 2.20 -4.92
N ASP A 15 4.90 1.07 -4.42
CA ASP A 15 4.97 0.68 -3.00
C ASP A 15 6.39 0.22 -2.58
N GLY A 16 7.38 0.27 -3.49
CA GLY A 16 8.78 -0.08 -3.21
C GLY A 16 9.04 -1.58 -3.14
N LYS A 17 8.10 -2.42 -3.59
CA LYS A 17 8.33 -3.87 -3.68
C LYS A 17 9.29 -4.14 -4.82
N LYS A 18 10.19 -5.13 -4.63
CA LYS A 18 11.04 -5.63 -5.71
C LYS A 18 10.16 -6.43 -6.67
N VAL A 19 9.82 -5.82 -7.80
CA VAL A 19 9.09 -6.48 -8.88
C VAL A 19 9.92 -6.37 -10.15
N ASP A 20 10.01 -7.46 -10.91
CA ASP A 20 10.68 -7.42 -12.21
C ASP A 20 9.84 -6.60 -13.18
N VAL A 21 10.40 -5.50 -13.67
CA VAL A 21 9.73 -4.56 -14.59
C VAL A 21 9.35 -5.25 -15.90
N ARG A 22 10.08 -6.31 -16.27
CA ARG A 22 9.79 -7.11 -17.46
C ARG A 22 8.40 -7.74 -17.39
N ASP A 23 8.03 -8.26 -16.23
CA ASP A 23 6.73 -8.91 -16.00
C ASP A 23 5.58 -7.89 -15.89
N LEU A 24 5.90 -6.59 -15.74
CA LEU A 24 4.91 -5.51 -15.62
C LEU A 24 4.50 -4.93 -16.95
N LEU A 25 5.37 -5.04 -17.96
CA LEU A 25 5.14 -4.50 -19.29
C LEU A 25 4.25 -5.45 -20.07
N ALA A 26 3.11 -4.94 -20.54
CA ALA A 26 2.28 -5.68 -21.49
C ALA A 26 3.00 -5.86 -22.83
N LEU A 27 3.84 -4.89 -23.19
CA LEU A 27 4.73 -4.92 -24.35
C LEU A 27 6.08 -4.29 -23.98
N GLU A 28 7.18 -4.92 -24.35
CA GLU A 28 8.54 -4.36 -24.23
C GLU A 28 8.79 -3.25 -25.27
N GLN A 29 7.99 -2.18 -25.24
CA GLN A 29 8.08 -1.05 -26.18
C GLN A 29 7.72 0.29 -25.53
N VAL A 30 8.36 1.36 -25.99
CA VAL A 30 8.07 2.75 -25.58
C VAL A 30 7.40 3.51 -26.72
N PHE A 31 6.26 4.12 -26.41
CA PHE A 31 5.43 4.84 -27.36
C PHE A 31 5.51 6.35 -27.16
N LYS A 32 5.27 7.11 -28.23
CA LYS A 32 4.94 8.52 -28.17
C LYS A 32 3.47 8.70 -27.79
N ASP A 33 2.62 7.86 -28.37
CA ASP A 33 1.19 7.72 -28.10
C ASP A 33 0.83 6.22 -28.20
N ALA A 34 0.50 5.61 -27.06
CA ALA A 34 0.20 4.18 -26.98
C ALA A 34 -1.16 3.82 -27.58
N LYS A 35 -2.11 4.76 -27.65
CA LYS A 35 -3.42 4.53 -28.27
C LYS A 35 -3.32 4.46 -29.79
N ARG A 36 -2.43 5.27 -30.38
CA ARG A 36 -2.16 5.29 -31.82
C ARG A 36 -1.12 4.25 -32.26
N GLY A 37 -0.35 3.71 -31.32
CA GLY A 37 0.75 2.78 -31.60
C GLY A 37 2.00 3.47 -32.16
N ASP A 38 2.12 4.79 -31.98
CA ASP A 38 3.22 5.58 -32.51
C ASP A 38 4.49 5.29 -31.70
N LYS A 39 5.43 4.55 -32.30
CA LYS A 39 6.69 4.16 -31.64
C LYS A 39 7.70 5.29 -31.65
N VAL A 40 8.57 5.28 -30.63
CA VAL A 40 9.70 6.20 -30.56
C VAL A 40 10.94 5.54 -31.16
N SER A 41 11.72 6.29 -31.95
CA SER A 41 13.01 5.81 -32.46
C SER A 41 14.05 5.70 -31.34
N GLU A 42 14.95 4.72 -31.44
CA GLU A 42 16.00 4.49 -30.45
C GLU A 42 16.91 5.71 -30.24
N GLU A 43 17.22 6.44 -31.30
CA GLU A 43 18.03 7.67 -31.22
C GLU A 43 17.39 8.75 -30.34
N PHE A 44 16.06 8.86 -30.36
CA PHE A 44 15.34 9.84 -29.55
C PHE A 44 15.27 9.41 -28.09
N LEU A 45 15.13 8.09 -27.84
CA LEU A 45 15.21 7.51 -26.51
C LEU A 45 16.59 7.74 -25.88
N GLU A 46 17.66 7.48 -26.63
CA GLU A 46 19.03 7.69 -26.16
C GLU A 46 19.32 9.17 -25.85
N LYS A 47 18.89 10.09 -26.72
CA LYS A 47 19.04 11.53 -26.48
C LYS A 47 18.30 12.00 -25.21
N THR A 48 17.14 11.41 -24.91
CA THR A 48 16.28 11.89 -23.82
C THR A 48 16.59 11.20 -22.48
N PHE A 49 16.71 9.88 -22.48
CA PHE A 49 16.90 9.05 -21.30
C PHE A 49 18.36 8.66 -21.06
N ARG A 50 19.27 9.00 -21.99
CA ARG A 50 20.69 8.59 -21.97
C ARG A 50 20.87 7.06 -21.87
N SER A 51 19.90 6.32 -22.38
CA SER A 51 19.86 4.86 -22.39
C SER A 51 19.09 4.37 -23.62
N ARG A 52 19.47 3.19 -24.11
CA ARG A 52 18.71 2.42 -25.11
C ARG A 52 17.98 1.22 -24.50
N ASP A 53 18.25 0.92 -23.23
CA ASP A 53 17.61 -0.19 -22.54
C ASP A 53 16.16 0.17 -22.20
N LEU A 54 15.22 -0.52 -22.86
CA LEU A 54 13.79 -0.32 -22.72
C LEU A 54 13.32 -0.57 -21.29
N LEU A 55 13.92 -1.50 -20.56
CA LEU A 55 13.56 -1.81 -19.17
C LEU A 55 13.94 -0.67 -18.24
N THR A 56 15.17 -0.15 -18.37
CA THR A 56 15.62 1.04 -17.64
C THR A 56 14.74 2.26 -17.95
N ILE A 57 14.40 2.48 -19.22
CA ILE A 57 13.54 3.60 -19.63
C ILE A 57 12.13 3.44 -19.06
N ALA A 58 11.53 2.26 -19.18
CA ALA A 58 10.21 1.96 -18.63
C ALA A 58 10.17 2.20 -17.11
N THR A 59 11.21 1.76 -16.39
CA THR A 59 11.33 2.01 -14.94
C THR A 59 11.31 3.50 -14.62
N GLN A 60 12.08 4.31 -15.36
CA GLN A 60 12.09 5.77 -15.17
C GLN A 60 10.73 6.40 -15.47
N ILE A 61 10.04 5.94 -16.54
CA ILE A 61 8.71 6.41 -16.90
C ILE A 61 7.70 6.05 -15.80
N ILE A 62 7.71 4.83 -15.27
CA ILE A 62 6.75 4.41 -14.23
C ILE A 62 6.99 5.14 -12.91
N GLN A 63 8.26 5.36 -12.53
CA GLN A 63 8.61 6.04 -11.28
C GLN A 63 8.30 7.54 -11.31
N ARG A 64 8.55 8.22 -12.44
CA ARG A 64 8.39 9.68 -12.56
C ARG A 64 7.07 10.09 -13.21
N GLY A 65 6.41 9.16 -13.88
CA GLY A 65 5.20 9.41 -14.64
C GLY A 65 3.90 9.11 -13.88
N GLU A 66 2.81 9.36 -14.59
CA GLU A 66 1.45 9.15 -14.10
C GLU A 66 0.83 7.92 -14.77
N VAL A 67 0.01 7.21 -13.99
CA VAL A 67 -0.64 5.98 -14.44
C VAL A 67 -2.00 6.36 -15.00
N GLN A 68 -2.17 6.21 -16.31
CA GLN A 68 -3.45 6.43 -16.96
C GLN A 68 -4.28 5.15 -16.83
N VAL A 69 -5.37 5.24 -16.06
CA VAL A 69 -6.34 4.14 -15.87
C VAL A 69 -7.72 4.60 -16.31
N THR A 70 -8.58 3.66 -16.68
CA THR A 70 -9.98 3.99 -16.96
C THR A 70 -10.72 4.38 -15.67
N THR A 71 -11.84 5.08 -15.81
CA THR A 71 -12.68 5.48 -14.66
C THR A 71 -13.11 4.28 -13.81
N GLU A 72 -13.50 3.18 -14.47
CA GLU A 72 -13.91 1.94 -13.78
C GLU A 72 -12.74 1.30 -13.01
N GLN A 73 -11.57 1.22 -13.64
CA GLN A 73 -10.35 0.72 -12.98
C GLN A 73 -9.98 1.58 -11.78
N ARG A 74 -10.05 2.91 -11.92
CA ARG A 74 -9.77 3.86 -10.83
C ARG A 74 -10.71 3.64 -9.64
N HIS A 75 -12.00 3.50 -9.89
CA HIS A 75 -12.99 3.21 -8.84
C HIS A 75 -12.70 1.88 -8.14
N ARG A 76 -12.36 0.83 -8.89
CA ARG A 76 -12.05 -0.49 -8.32
C ARG A 76 -10.81 -0.43 -7.42
N LEU A 77 -9.76 0.25 -7.86
CA LEU A 77 -8.54 0.43 -7.08
C LEU A 77 -8.79 1.27 -5.82
N GLN A 78 -9.57 2.35 -5.92
CA GLN A 78 -9.94 3.18 -4.78
C GLN A 78 -10.74 2.38 -3.74
N ALA A 79 -11.74 1.60 -4.16
CA ALA A 79 -12.53 0.77 -3.25
C ALA A 79 -11.66 -0.29 -2.55
N ALA A 80 -10.75 -0.94 -3.28
CA ALA A 80 -9.82 -1.90 -2.70
C ALA A 80 -8.88 -1.26 -1.67
N LYS A 81 -8.31 -0.09 -2.00
CA LYS A 81 -7.42 0.66 -1.10
C LYS A 81 -8.16 1.18 0.12
N GLN A 82 -9.38 1.68 -0.05
CA GLN A 82 -10.25 2.11 1.05
C GLN A 82 -10.49 0.97 2.03
N LYS A 83 -10.84 -0.23 1.54
CA LYS A 83 -11.02 -1.42 2.38
C LYS A 83 -9.75 -1.79 3.15
N GLN A 84 -8.59 -1.71 2.52
CA GLN A 84 -7.30 -1.95 3.19
C GLN A 84 -7.02 -0.93 4.30
N ILE A 85 -7.27 0.36 4.04
CA ILE A 85 -7.10 1.43 5.04
C ILE A 85 -8.03 1.21 6.23
N VAL A 86 -9.31 0.91 5.98
CA VAL A 86 -10.30 0.61 7.03
C VAL A 86 -9.83 -0.57 7.89
N GLN A 87 -9.41 -1.67 7.27
CA GLN A 87 -8.93 -2.84 8.00
C GLN A 87 -7.67 -2.53 8.82
N THR A 88 -6.76 -1.74 8.28
CA THR A 88 -5.53 -1.33 8.96
C THR A 88 -5.84 -0.47 10.19
N ILE A 89 -6.77 0.48 10.05
CA ILE A 89 -7.22 1.32 11.16
C ILE A 89 -7.95 0.46 12.21
N ALA A 90 -8.85 -0.44 11.80
CA ALA A 90 -9.59 -1.29 12.73
C ALA A 90 -8.69 -2.21 13.56
N ARG A 91 -7.58 -2.69 12.99
CA ARG A 91 -6.60 -3.55 13.68
C ARG A 91 -5.67 -2.76 14.60
N ASN A 92 -5.26 -1.55 14.20
CA ASN A 92 -4.17 -0.82 14.86
C ASN A 92 -4.65 0.35 15.74
N ALA A 93 -5.92 0.76 15.62
CA ALA A 93 -6.47 1.89 16.34
C ALA A 93 -7.54 1.48 17.34
N MET A 94 -7.62 2.23 18.44
CA MET A 94 -8.57 1.99 19.53
C MET A 94 -9.31 3.25 19.92
N ASN A 95 -10.45 3.07 20.57
CA ASN A 95 -11.16 4.13 21.28
C ASN A 95 -10.46 4.42 22.61
N PRO A 96 -9.93 5.65 22.83
CA PRO A 96 -9.29 6.02 24.09
C PRO A 96 -10.23 5.96 25.31
N GLN A 97 -11.54 6.09 25.11
CA GLN A 97 -12.53 6.13 26.18
C GLN A 97 -12.90 4.74 26.69
N THR A 98 -13.05 3.77 25.77
CA THR A 98 -13.50 2.41 26.11
C THR A 98 -12.37 1.39 26.13
N GLY A 99 -11.20 1.72 25.58
CA GLY A 99 -10.09 0.77 25.47
C GLY A 99 -10.25 -0.27 24.35
N ALA A 100 -11.35 -0.23 23.59
CA ALA A 100 -11.69 -1.24 22.59
C ALA A 100 -11.42 -0.76 21.15
N PRO A 101 -11.12 -1.66 20.20
CA PRO A 101 -11.02 -1.33 18.78
C PRO A 101 -12.38 -0.92 18.21
N HIS A 102 -12.37 -0.07 17.19
CA HIS A 102 -13.57 0.33 16.46
C HIS A 102 -13.91 -0.71 15.38
N PRO A 103 -15.18 -1.13 15.23
CA PRO A 103 -15.59 -2.01 14.15
C PRO A 103 -15.30 -1.39 12.76
N PRO A 104 -14.92 -2.19 11.74
CA PRO A 104 -14.65 -1.70 10.39
C PRO A 104 -15.77 -0.84 9.80
N ALA A 105 -17.03 -1.27 9.96
CA ALA A 105 -18.19 -0.54 9.47
C ALA A 105 -18.34 0.87 10.11
N ARG A 106 -17.91 1.04 11.37
CA ARG A 106 -17.94 2.35 12.04
C ARG A 106 -16.91 3.30 11.44
N ILE A 107 -15.73 2.78 11.09
CA ILE A 107 -14.66 3.55 10.45
C ILE A 107 -15.09 3.93 9.02
N GLU A 108 -15.69 3.02 8.26
CA GLU A 108 -16.23 3.30 6.93
C GLU A 108 -17.26 4.43 6.94
N ALA A 109 -18.23 4.38 7.86
CA ALA A 109 -19.22 5.43 8.03
C ALA A 109 -18.58 6.78 8.37
N ALA A 110 -17.59 6.80 9.27
CA ALA A 110 -16.90 8.02 9.65
C ALA A 110 -16.04 8.58 8.49
N MET A 111 -15.44 7.72 7.66
CA MET A 111 -14.72 8.15 6.46
C MET A 111 -15.63 8.80 5.42
N LEU A 112 -16.85 8.27 5.26
CA LEU A 112 -17.87 8.84 4.38
C LEU A 112 -18.33 10.22 4.88
N GLU A 113 -18.61 10.34 6.17
CA GLU A 113 -19.03 11.59 6.82
C GLU A 113 -17.94 12.67 6.74
N ALA A 114 -16.68 12.30 6.98
CA ALA A 114 -15.52 13.18 6.84
C ALA A 114 -15.13 13.47 5.37
N LYS A 115 -15.85 12.92 4.39
CA LYS A 115 -15.59 13.07 2.94
C LYS A 115 -14.13 12.79 2.60
N VAL A 116 -13.59 11.70 3.14
CA VAL A 116 -12.20 11.31 2.93
C VAL A 116 -12.00 10.88 1.48
N HIS A 117 -11.12 11.57 0.76
CA HIS A 117 -10.66 11.13 -0.55
C HIS A 117 -9.47 10.18 -0.39
N ILE A 118 -9.59 8.97 -0.96
CA ILE A 118 -8.50 7.99 -1.06
C ILE A 118 -7.83 8.06 -2.44
N ASP A 119 -6.50 8.08 -2.44
CA ASP A 119 -5.69 7.95 -3.63
C ASP A 119 -5.36 6.47 -3.87
N PRO A 120 -5.74 5.88 -5.03
CA PRO A 120 -5.47 4.49 -5.30
C PRO A 120 -3.97 4.18 -5.44
N PHE A 121 -3.14 5.16 -5.77
CA PHE A 121 -1.72 4.97 -6.08
C PHE A 121 -0.78 5.26 -4.92
N ARG A 122 -1.26 5.92 -3.86
CA ARG A 122 -0.46 6.19 -2.66
C ARG A 122 -0.40 4.96 -1.73
N PRO A 123 0.69 4.78 -0.98
CA PRO A 123 0.81 3.68 -0.03
C PRO A 123 -0.22 3.80 1.10
N VAL A 124 -0.65 2.64 1.62
CA VAL A 124 -1.68 2.56 2.67
C VAL A 124 -1.24 3.29 3.93
N ASP A 125 -0.03 3.04 4.42
CA ASP A 125 0.46 3.57 5.70
C ASP A 125 0.49 5.11 5.73
N ALA A 126 0.90 5.75 4.64
CA ALA A 126 0.90 7.20 4.52
C ALA A 126 -0.52 7.77 4.59
N GLN A 127 -1.46 7.13 3.88
CA GLN A 127 -2.85 7.56 3.87
C GLN A 127 -3.54 7.30 5.21
N VAL A 128 -3.23 6.21 5.91
CA VAL A 128 -3.80 5.91 7.24
C VAL A 128 -3.60 7.07 8.22
N GLN A 129 -2.41 7.69 8.25
CA GLN A 129 -2.15 8.84 9.13
C GLN A 129 -3.02 10.05 8.78
N GLU A 130 -3.16 10.37 7.49
CA GLU A 130 -4.00 11.47 7.02
C GLU A 130 -5.49 11.22 7.32
N VAL A 131 -5.95 9.98 7.14
CA VAL A 131 -7.32 9.58 7.45
C VAL A 131 -7.59 9.70 8.95
N LEU A 132 -6.68 9.24 9.81
CA LEU A 132 -6.84 9.34 11.27
C LEU A 132 -7.01 10.79 11.73
N VAL A 133 -6.25 11.73 11.16
CA VAL A 133 -6.39 13.16 11.48
C VAL A 133 -7.79 13.67 11.14
N LYS A 134 -8.34 13.27 9.98
CA LYS A 134 -9.69 13.64 9.55
C LYS A 134 -10.80 12.96 10.35
N LEU A 135 -10.55 11.77 10.89
CA LEU A 135 -11.54 11.02 11.68
C LEU A 135 -11.62 11.50 13.14
N ARG A 136 -10.54 12.03 13.72
CA ARG A 136 -10.49 12.47 15.13
C ARG A 136 -11.63 13.41 15.57
N PRO A 137 -12.10 14.37 14.77
CA PRO A 137 -13.22 15.24 15.15
C PRO A 137 -14.56 14.50 15.28
N LEU A 138 -14.75 13.38 14.57
CA LEU A 138 -16.00 12.61 14.53
C LEU A 138 -15.96 11.35 15.39
N LEU A 139 -14.76 10.79 15.57
CA LEU A 139 -14.56 9.52 16.24
C LEU A 139 -13.33 9.62 17.15
N PRO A 140 -13.46 9.43 18.48
CA PRO A 140 -12.31 9.37 19.36
C PRO A 140 -11.47 8.13 19.01
N ILE A 141 -10.35 8.37 18.32
CA ILE A 141 -9.50 7.31 17.76
C ILE A 141 -8.02 7.66 17.94
N ARG A 142 -7.24 6.69 18.40
CA ARG A 142 -5.79 6.78 18.49
C ARG A 142 -5.14 5.47 18.04
N LEU A 143 -3.95 5.56 17.45
CA LEU A 143 -3.08 4.40 17.32
C LEU A 143 -2.50 4.08 18.69
N ASP A 144 -2.46 2.80 19.04
CA ASP A 144 -1.88 2.35 20.30
C ASP A 144 -1.09 1.06 20.08
N VAL A 145 -0.05 0.87 20.90
CA VAL A 145 0.78 -0.33 20.88
C VAL A 145 0.69 -0.95 22.26
N VAL A 146 -0.03 -2.07 22.34
CA VAL A 146 -0.21 -2.78 23.60
C VAL A 146 0.98 -3.72 23.82
N ARG A 147 1.60 -3.62 25.00
CA ARG A 147 2.61 -4.59 25.45
C ARG A 147 1.93 -5.64 26.33
N VAL A 148 1.88 -6.88 25.85
CA VAL A 148 1.28 -8.00 26.59
C VAL A 148 2.39 -8.84 27.22
N ARG A 149 2.26 -9.11 28.53
CA ARG A 149 3.11 -10.07 29.23
C ARG A 149 2.34 -11.37 29.38
N ILE A 150 2.85 -12.45 28.81
CA ILE A 150 2.26 -13.78 28.89
C ILE A 150 3.11 -14.63 29.83
N ARG A 151 2.49 -15.23 30.84
CA ARG A 151 3.12 -16.24 31.72
C ARG A 151 2.55 -17.60 31.33
N LEU A 152 3.44 -18.52 31.00
CA LEU A 152 3.06 -19.87 30.57
C LEU A 152 3.97 -20.93 31.22
N PRO A 153 3.44 -22.13 31.50
CA PRO A 153 4.26 -23.26 31.94
C PRO A 153 5.28 -23.67 30.87
N ALA A 154 6.44 -24.16 31.31
CA ALA A 154 7.56 -24.51 30.41
C ALA A 154 7.16 -25.48 29.28
N GLN A 155 6.26 -26.42 29.56
CA GLN A 155 5.78 -27.42 28.60
C GLN A 155 5.04 -26.83 27.38
N HIS A 156 4.42 -25.65 27.52
CA HIS A 156 3.67 -25.01 26.42
C HIS A 156 4.49 -23.94 25.69
N TYR A 157 5.68 -23.61 26.18
CA TYR A 157 6.53 -22.55 25.62
C TYR A 157 6.91 -22.73 24.15
N PRO A 158 7.36 -23.91 23.69
CA PRO A 158 7.78 -24.09 22.30
C PRO A 158 6.62 -23.89 21.31
N HIS A 159 5.43 -24.36 21.67
CA HIS A 159 4.25 -24.26 20.83
C HIS A 159 3.76 -22.81 20.72
N VAL A 160 3.63 -22.12 21.86
CA VAL A 160 3.12 -20.74 21.91
C VAL A 160 4.10 -19.75 21.26
N ILE A 161 5.42 -19.93 21.41
CA ILE A 161 6.40 -19.10 20.71
C ILE A 161 6.29 -19.28 19.20
N GLY A 162 6.16 -20.53 18.72
CA GLY A 162 6.04 -20.81 17.30
C GLY A 162 4.84 -20.12 16.66
N GLU A 163 3.70 -20.07 17.36
CA GLU A 163 2.51 -19.36 16.87
C GLU A 163 2.68 -17.83 16.94
N LEU A 164 3.23 -17.30 18.04
CA LEU A 164 3.40 -15.85 18.23
C LEU A 164 4.40 -15.22 17.24
N GLU A 165 5.41 -15.96 16.78
CA GLU A 165 6.36 -15.48 15.78
C GLU A 165 5.75 -15.35 14.38
N GLY A 166 4.63 -16.02 14.09
CA GLY A 166 3.90 -15.91 12.82
C GLY A 166 3.06 -14.64 12.68
N ASP A 167 2.49 -14.16 13.78
CA ASP A 167 1.47 -13.10 13.79
C ASP A 167 1.95 -11.73 14.29
N GLY A 168 3.20 -11.61 14.76
CA GLY A 168 3.65 -10.37 15.42
C GLY A 168 5.16 -10.14 15.53
N PRO A 169 5.56 -9.00 16.11
CA PRO A 169 6.96 -8.70 16.39
C PRO A 169 7.54 -9.72 17.38
N ARG A 170 8.80 -10.12 17.16
CA ARG A 170 9.46 -11.19 17.94
C ARG A 170 9.32 -10.93 19.45
N PRO A 171 8.77 -11.89 20.22
CA PRO A 171 8.60 -11.73 21.66
C PRO A 171 9.96 -11.62 22.34
N ARG A 172 10.15 -10.56 23.14
CA ARG A 172 11.36 -10.42 23.97
C ARG A 172 11.23 -11.31 25.20
N ARG A 173 12.17 -12.24 25.36
CA ARG A 173 12.27 -13.06 26.58
C ARG A 173 12.70 -12.15 27.73
N ALA A 174 11.88 -12.04 28.76
CA ALA A 174 12.32 -11.46 30.02
C ALA A 174 13.24 -12.48 30.68
N VAL A 175 14.55 -12.20 30.69
CA VAL A 175 15.51 -12.92 31.54
C VAL A 175 15.23 -12.40 32.95
N GLY A 176 14.65 -13.23 33.81
CA GLY A 176 14.46 -12.89 35.22
C GLY A 176 15.78 -12.99 35.97
N GLU A 177 15.96 -12.07 36.94
CA GLU A 177 16.89 -12.18 38.07
C GLU A 177 16.66 -13.44 38.90
#